data_AF-E2A3Y2-F1
#
_entry.id   AF-E2A3Y2-F1
#
_cell.length_a   1.000
_cell.length_b   1.000
_cell.length_c   1.000
_cell.angle_alpha   90.00
_cell.angle_beta   90.00
_cell.angle_gamma   90.00
#
_symmetry.space_group_name_H-M   'P 1'
#
loop_
_entity.id
_entity.type
_entity.pdbx_description
1 polymer ?
#
loop_
_entity_poly.entity_id
_entity_poly.type
_entity_poly.pdbx_seq_one_letter_code
_entity_poly.pdbx_strand_id
1 'polypeptide(L)'
;MQFSGIFKMLSESTHVKIAQDSLLWMHDYTGLPWWSVIVLTTIMMRTAITLPLSLYQQRIFAKLENLKYEMDEIIKEMKKETSYGIYKYKWPKDYARRLYNHSVKKQWNNLVIRENCHPVKASILILVQIPLWISLSMSIRNLCYMLPKQDANAYTIYQEFITDGFLWVTNLTVADPFVLPIAMGLFNLAIIEINYMSRIKELTKWKQYLTYFFRIFTIGMIPIAMYVPSVSCEKIFYKNSLIIVCLCIYIYIFYIFI
;
A
#
# COMPACT_ATOMS: atom_id res chain seq x y z
N MET A 1 28.35 -13.58 -0.74
CA MET A 1 27.68 -12.89 0.39
C MET A 1 26.67 -13.86 1.01
N GLN A 2 26.91 -14.33 2.24
CA GLN A 2 25.94 -15.17 2.97
C GLN A 2 24.83 -14.27 3.52
N PHE A 3 23.68 -14.23 2.85
CA PHE A 3 22.51 -13.53 3.37
C PHE A 3 22.03 -14.17 4.68
N SER A 4 21.69 -13.33 5.67
CA SER A 4 21.22 -13.76 6.99
C SER A 4 19.96 -14.64 6.91
N GLY A 5 19.75 -15.52 7.90
CA GLY A 5 18.78 -16.63 7.84
C GLY A 5 17.34 -16.24 7.48
N ILE A 6 16.87 -15.06 7.89
CA ILE A 6 15.53 -14.55 7.54
C ILE A 6 15.42 -14.24 6.05
N PHE A 7 16.45 -13.63 5.45
CA PHE A 7 16.46 -13.31 4.02
C PHE A 7 16.54 -14.56 3.17
N LYS A 8 17.34 -15.54 3.58
CA LYS A 8 17.41 -16.84 2.90
C LYS A 8 16.05 -17.54 2.94
N MET A 9 15.39 -17.54 4.09
CA MET A 9 14.04 -18.12 4.25
C MET A 9 12.99 -17.40 3.37
N LEU A 10 13.07 -16.07 3.27
CA LEU A 10 12.22 -15.28 2.38
C LEU A 10 12.51 -15.54 0.90
N SER A 11 13.78 -15.59 0.49
CA SER A 11 14.16 -15.87 -0.89
C SER A 11 13.78 -17.26 -1.37
N GLU A 12 13.80 -18.25 -0.46
CA GLU A 12 13.46 -19.64 -0.77
C GLU A 12 11.97 -19.96 -0.60
N SER A 13 11.18 -18.98 -0.16
CA SER A 13 9.75 -19.16 0.08
C SER A 13 8.99 -19.53 -1.20
N THR A 14 7.92 -20.31 -1.05
CA THR A 14 7.09 -20.80 -2.16
C THR A 14 6.50 -19.65 -2.98
N HIS A 15 6.04 -18.59 -2.33
CA HIS A 15 5.48 -17.41 -3.01
C HIS A 15 6.49 -16.67 -3.88
N VAL A 16 7.76 -16.59 -3.45
CA VAL A 16 8.82 -15.98 -4.24
C VAL A 16 9.15 -16.84 -5.45
N LYS A 17 9.24 -18.16 -5.30
CA LYS A 17 9.47 -19.10 -6.42
C LYS A 17 8.35 -19.02 -7.46
N ILE A 18 7.08 -19.05 -7.04
CA ILE A 18 5.94 -18.89 -7.94
C ILE A 18 6.02 -17.57 -8.73
N ALA A 19 6.44 -16.49 -8.06
CA ALA A 19 6.62 -15.19 -8.70
C ALA A 19 7.86 -15.12 -9.61
N GLN A 20 8.88 -15.97 -9.41
CA GLN A 20 10.03 -16.09 -10.32
C GLN A 20 9.64 -16.90 -11.54
N ASP A 21 9.01 -18.06 -11.34
CA ASP A 21 8.59 -18.95 -12.41
C ASP A 21 7.56 -18.27 -13.33
N SER A 22 6.67 -17.44 -12.78
CA SER A 22 5.72 -16.68 -13.60
C SER A 22 6.39 -15.60 -14.44
N LEU A 23 7.43 -14.92 -13.93
CA LEU A 23 8.22 -13.96 -14.69
C LEU A 23 9.00 -14.65 -15.81
N LEU A 24 9.62 -15.79 -15.52
CA LEU A 24 10.35 -16.58 -16.52
C LEU A 24 9.42 -17.08 -17.61
N TRP A 25 8.27 -17.64 -17.25
CA TRP A 25 7.29 -18.09 -18.22
C TRP A 25 6.78 -16.96 -19.13
N MET A 26 6.55 -15.77 -18.57
CA MET A 26 6.16 -14.59 -19.35
C MET A 26 7.28 -14.11 -20.27
N HIS A 27 8.54 -14.14 -19.80
CA HIS A 27 9.70 -13.80 -20.61
C HIS A 27 9.88 -14.79 -21.76
N ASP A 28 9.86 -16.09 -21.49
CA ASP A 28 10.03 -17.15 -22.49
C ASP A 28 8.90 -17.15 -23.54
N TYR A 29 7.66 -16.84 -23.12
CA TYR A 29 6.52 -16.77 -24.03
C TYR A 29 6.53 -15.52 -24.92
N THR A 30 6.96 -14.37 -24.38
CA THR A 30 6.91 -13.10 -25.11
C THR A 30 8.18 -12.78 -25.89
N GLY A 31 9.34 -13.31 -25.47
CA GLY A 31 10.65 -12.97 -26.01
C GLY A 31 11.01 -11.49 -25.88
N LEU A 32 10.35 -10.78 -24.96
CA LEU A 32 10.48 -9.34 -24.76
C LEU A 32 11.58 -9.02 -23.74
N PRO A 33 12.21 -7.84 -23.81
CA PRO A 33 13.25 -7.45 -22.85
C PRO A 33 12.72 -7.38 -21.42
N TRP A 34 13.58 -7.66 -20.45
CA TRP A 34 13.21 -7.83 -19.04
C TRP A 34 12.44 -6.66 -18.43
N TRP A 35 12.78 -5.42 -18.78
CA TRP A 35 12.05 -4.23 -18.30
C TRP A 35 10.57 -4.27 -18.69
N SER A 36 10.27 -4.71 -19.90
CA SER A 36 8.91 -4.73 -20.44
C SER A 36 8.10 -5.89 -19.87
N VAL A 37 8.73 -7.04 -19.62
CA VAL A 37 8.11 -8.18 -18.93
C VAL A 37 7.73 -7.79 -17.50
N ILE A 38 8.59 -7.09 -16.78
CA ILE A 38 8.29 -6.57 -15.43
C ILE A 38 7.12 -5.59 -15.48
N VAL A 39 7.09 -4.66 -16.42
CA VAL A 39 5.97 -3.71 -16.57
C VAL A 39 4.67 -4.44 -16.95
N LEU A 40 4.71 -5.36 -17.90
CA LEU A 40 3.53 -6.09 -18.37
C LEU A 40 2.93 -6.96 -17.26
N THR A 41 3.78 -7.72 -16.57
CA THR A 41 3.36 -8.58 -15.44
C THR A 41 2.75 -7.76 -14.31
N THR A 42 3.32 -6.60 -13.98
CA THR A 42 2.72 -5.70 -12.99
C THR A 42 1.38 -5.15 -13.44
N ILE A 43 1.22 -4.76 -14.71
CA ILE A 43 -0.06 -4.29 -15.24
C ILE A 43 -1.12 -5.40 -15.18
N MET A 44 -0.80 -6.61 -15.67
CA MET A 44 -1.71 -7.76 -15.63
C MET A 44 -2.14 -8.11 -14.21
N MET A 45 -1.20 -8.11 -13.28
CA MET A 45 -1.47 -8.37 -11.87
C MET A 45 -2.37 -7.30 -11.25
N ARG A 46 -2.12 -6.02 -11.56
CA ARG A 46 -2.92 -4.89 -11.08
C ARG A 46 -4.33 -4.91 -11.66
N THR A 47 -4.50 -5.24 -12.94
CA THR A 47 -5.82 -5.30 -13.58
C THR A 47 -6.61 -6.52 -13.13
N ALA A 48 -5.98 -7.68 -12.99
CA ALA A 48 -6.68 -8.92 -12.60
C ALA A 48 -7.03 -8.97 -11.10
N ILE A 49 -6.16 -8.46 -10.22
CA ILE A 49 -6.33 -8.59 -8.76
C ILE A 49 -6.71 -7.24 -8.14
N THR A 50 -5.91 -6.20 -8.37
CA THR A 50 -6.07 -4.92 -7.66
C THR A 50 -7.33 -4.19 -8.10
N LEU A 51 -7.67 -4.18 -9.39
CA LEU A 51 -8.83 -3.45 -9.92
C LEU A 51 -10.17 -3.96 -9.36
N PRO A 52 -10.54 -5.26 -9.46
CA PRO A 52 -11.83 -5.73 -8.93
C PRO A 52 -11.91 -5.55 -7.41
N LEU A 53 -10.79 -5.75 -6.71
CA LEU A 53 -10.72 -5.56 -5.26
C LEU A 53 -10.86 -4.09 -4.86
N SER A 54 -10.27 -3.18 -5.64
CA SER A 54 -10.39 -1.73 -5.45
C SER A 54 -11.83 -1.27 -5.65
N LEU A 55 -12.53 -1.77 -6.66
CA LEU A 55 -13.94 -1.46 -6.89
C LEU A 55 -14.82 -1.98 -5.74
N TYR A 56 -14.56 -3.21 -5.27
CA TYR A 56 -15.27 -3.78 -4.11
C TYR A 56 -15.06 -2.92 -2.86
N GLN A 57 -13.83 -2.48 -2.63
CA GLN A 57 -13.51 -1.61 -1.52
C GLN A 57 -14.22 -0.26 -1.59
N GLN A 58 -14.21 0.41 -2.76
CA GLN A 58 -14.88 1.69 -2.93
C GLN A 58 -16.39 1.58 -2.64
N ARG A 59 -17.02 0.46 -3.01
CA ARG A 59 -18.43 0.20 -2.66
C ARG A 59 -18.67 0.12 -1.16
N ILE A 60 -17.75 -0.48 -0.39
CA ILE A 60 -17.86 -0.55 1.08
C ILE A 60 -17.68 0.83 1.69
N PHE A 61 -16.74 1.64 1.19
CA PHE A 61 -16.55 3.01 1.68
C PHE A 61 -17.76 3.90 1.43
N ALA A 62 -18.35 3.84 0.24
CA ALA A 62 -19.58 4.57 -0.05
C ALA A 62 -20.71 4.21 0.94
N LYS A 63 -20.84 2.92 1.31
CA LYS A 63 -21.81 2.47 2.33
C LYS A 63 -21.49 3.01 3.72
N LEU A 64 -20.23 2.93 4.14
CA LEU A 64 -19.77 3.45 5.44
C LEU A 64 -19.97 4.96 5.56
N GLU A 65 -19.75 5.70 4.48
CA GLU A 65 -19.93 7.14 4.43
C GLU A 65 -21.40 7.53 4.60
N ASN A 66 -22.32 6.79 3.96
CA ASN A 66 -23.76 6.99 4.13
C ASN A 66 -24.22 6.67 5.55
N LEU A 67 -23.74 5.55 6.13
CA LEU A 67 -24.04 5.18 7.51
C LEU A 67 -23.54 6.20 8.54
N LYS A 68 -22.43 6.87 8.25
CA LYS A 68 -21.90 7.92 9.12
C LYS A 68 -22.88 9.09 9.25
N TYR A 69 -23.57 9.47 8.16
CA TYR A 69 -24.57 10.52 8.20
C TYR A 69 -25.76 10.12 9.10
N GLU A 70 -26.28 8.89 8.95
CA GLU A 70 -27.34 8.35 9.82
C GLU A 70 -26.88 8.31 11.29
N MET A 71 -25.62 7.92 11.53
CA MET A 71 -25.05 7.90 12.88
C MET A 71 -24.97 9.30 13.51
N ASP A 72 -24.64 10.34 12.74
CA ASP A 72 -24.53 11.71 13.26
C ASP A 72 -25.89 12.22 13.80
N GLU A 73 -27.00 11.82 13.19
CA GLU A 73 -28.35 12.10 13.69
C GLU A 73 -28.66 11.37 15.01
N ILE A 74 -28.37 10.07 15.08
CA ILE A 74 -28.56 9.26 16.30
C ILE A 74 -27.68 9.79 17.45
N ILE A 75 -26.44 10.19 17.16
CA ILE A 75 -25.54 10.81 18.14
C ILE A 75 -26.13 12.10 18.71
N LYS A 76 -26.75 12.93 17.86
CA LYS A 76 -27.38 14.18 18.29
C LYS A 76 -28.54 13.92 19.24
N GLU A 77 -29.35 12.91 18.97
CA GLU A 77 -30.45 12.49 19.84
C GLU A 77 -29.94 11.91 21.16
N MET A 78 -29.00 10.95 21.13
CA MET A 78 -28.43 10.37 22.34
C MET A 78 -27.73 11.40 23.23
N LYS A 79 -27.10 12.44 22.66
CA LYS A 79 -26.52 13.54 23.44
C LYS A 79 -27.59 14.34 24.20
N LYS A 80 -28.75 14.59 23.59
CA LYS A 80 -29.87 15.27 24.24
C LYS A 80 -30.43 14.42 25.38
N GLU A 81 -30.66 13.13 25.14
CA GLU A 81 -31.14 12.20 26.16
C GLU A 81 -30.17 12.07 27.33
N THR A 82 -28.87 11.96 27.05
CA THR A 82 -27.83 11.88 28.09
C THR A 82 -27.81 13.15 28.93
N SER A 83 -27.91 14.33 28.28
CA SER A 83 -27.94 15.63 28.98
C SER A 83 -29.19 15.78 29.84
N TYR A 84 -30.34 15.36 29.32
CA TYR A 84 -31.61 15.31 30.06
C TYR A 84 -31.52 14.37 31.26
N GLY A 85 -30.90 13.19 31.09
CA GLY A 85 -30.72 12.21 32.15
C GLY A 85 -29.82 12.71 33.28
N ILE A 86 -28.74 13.41 32.95
CA ILE A 86 -27.87 14.08 33.93
C ILE A 86 -28.65 15.12 34.74
N TYR A 87 -29.47 15.93 34.08
CA TYR A 87 -30.24 16.99 34.77
C TYR A 87 -31.37 16.42 35.64
N LYS A 88 -32.19 15.52 35.08
CA LYS A 88 -33.40 15.01 35.75
C LYS A 88 -33.12 13.95 36.80
N TYR A 89 -32.27 12.97 36.48
CA TYR A 89 -31.98 11.84 37.36
C TYR A 89 -30.69 12.02 38.17
N LYS A 90 -30.02 13.18 38.06
CA LYS A 90 -28.78 13.52 38.76
C LYS A 90 -27.69 12.45 38.61
N TRP A 91 -27.61 11.83 37.44
CA TRP A 91 -26.61 10.80 37.19
C TRP A 91 -25.19 11.35 37.33
N PRO A 92 -24.25 10.59 37.93
CA PRO A 92 -22.86 11.00 37.98
C PRO A 92 -22.29 11.07 36.56
N LYS A 93 -21.52 12.13 36.28
CA LYS A 93 -21.00 12.43 34.92
C LYS A 93 -20.24 11.26 34.30
N ASP A 94 -19.46 10.53 35.11
CA ASP A 94 -18.68 9.38 34.64
C ASP A 94 -19.56 8.19 34.23
N TYR A 95 -20.65 7.97 34.95
CA TYR A 95 -21.63 6.95 34.60
C TYR A 95 -22.33 7.31 33.29
N ALA A 96 -22.81 8.55 33.17
CA ALA A 96 -23.47 9.03 31.96
C ALA A 96 -22.55 8.95 30.74
N ARG A 97 -21.26 9.29 30.88
CA ARG A 97 -20.27 9.16 29.80
C ARG A 97 -20.02 7.71 29.39
N ARG A 98 -19.91 6.79 30.35
CA ARG A 98 -19.74 5.35 30.07
C ARG A 98 -20.96 4.78 29.35
N LEU A 99 -22.16 5.08 29.84
CA LEU A 99 -23.41 4.64 29.24
C LEU A 99 -23.56 5.18 27.81
N TYR A 100 -23.32 6.48 27.62
CA TYR A 100 -23.34 7.12 26.31
C TYR A 100 -22.37 6.43 25.33
N ASN A 101 -21.10 6.27 25.71
CA ASN A 101 -20.11 5.61 24.85
C ASN A 101 -20.50 4.16 24.51
N HIS A 102 -21.07 3.44 25.47
CA HIS A 102 -21.55 2.07 25.28
C HIS A 102 -22.74 2.01 24.30
N SER A 103 -23.73 2.90 24.47
CA SER A 103 -24.90 2.99 23.60
C SER A 103 -24.53 3.41 22.17
N VAL A 104 -23.65 4.40 22.01
CA VAL A 104 -23.11 4.81 20.69
C VAL A 104 -22.44 3.63 19.99
N LYS A 105 -21.57 2.90 20.70
CA LYS A 105 -20.89 1.73 20.14
C LYS A 105 -21.87 0.62 19.74
N LYS A 106 -22.92 0.40 20.54
CA LYS A 106 -23.98 -0.57 20.24
C LYS A 106 -24.74 -0.19 18.97
N GLN A 107 -25.14 1.07 18.83
CA GLN A 107 -25.84 1.55 17.63
C GLN A 107 -24.94 1.46 16.39
N TRP A 108 -23.66 1.81 16.50
CA TRP A 108 -22.69 1.65 15.42
C TRP A 108 -22.58 0.20 14.95
N ASN A 109 -22.43 -0.73 15.89
CA ASN A 109 -22.33 -2.15 15.55
C ASN A 109 -23.61 -2.66 14.88
N ASN A 110 -24.79 -2.26 15.36
CA ASN A 110 -26.07 -2.64 14.76
C ASN A 110 -26.18 -2.17 13.30
N LEU A 111 -25.82 -0.91 13.02
CA LEU A 111 -25.84 -0.36 11.67
C LEU A 111 -24.83 -1.05 10.75
N VAL A 112 -23.61 -1.30 11.24
CA VAL A 112 -22.57 -2.00 10.45
C VAL A 112 -22.97 -3.44 10.14
N ILE A 113 -23.63 -4.14 11.08
CA ILE A 113 -24.14 -5.50 10.86
C ILE A 113 -25.31 -5.50 9.87
N ARG A 114 -26.24 -4.54 9.99
CA ARG A 114 -27.39 -4.37 9.09
C ARG A 114 -26.95 -4.21 7.64
N GLU A 115 -25.97 -3.35 7.39
CA GLU A 115 -25.45 -3.07 6.03
C GLU A 115 -24.29 -4.00 5.60
N ASN A 116 -23.87 -4.91 6.49
CA ASN A 116 -22.80 -5.88 6.28
C ASN A 116 -21.47 -5.26 5.80
N CYS A 117 -21.17 -4.04 6.24
CA CYS A 117 -20.10 -3.18 5.76
C CYS A 117 -18.89 -3.13 6.71
N HIS A 118 -18.46 -4.28 7.23
CA HIS A 118 -17.35 -4.31 8.19
C HIS A 118 -16.07 -3.64 7.64
N PRO A 119 -15.39 -2.79 8.44
CA PRO A 119 -14.17 -2.10 8.01
C PRO A 119 -13.04 -3.07 7.66
N VAL A 120 -13.06 -4.28 8.22
CA VAL A 120 -12.11 -5.35 7.89
C VAL A 120 -12.20 -5.72 6.41
N LYS A 121 -13.40 -5.79 5.84
CA LYS A 121 -13.59 -6.09 4.41
C LYS A 121 -12.99 -5.00 3.52
N ALA A 122 -13.01 -3.75 4.00
CA ALA A 122 -12.39 -2.62 3.34
C ALA A 122 -10.86 -2.56 3.53
N SER A 123 -10.29 -3.37 4.42
CA SER A 123 -8.84 -3.51 4.60
C SER A 123 -8.23 -4.71 3.86
N ILE A 124 -9.05 -5.55 3.21
CA ILE A 124 -8.59 -6.77 2.52
C ILE A 124 -7.54 -6.45 1.45
N LEU A 125 -7.68 -5.33 0.73
CA LEU A 125 -6.71 -5.00 -0.32
C LEU A 125 -5.31 -4.80 0.25
N ILE A 126 -5.18 -4.21 1.44
CA ILE A 126 -3.86 -4.04 2.08
C ILE A 126 -3.25 -5.41 2.39
N LEU A 127 -4.05 -6.32 2.94
CA LEU A 127 -3.59 -7.66 3.31
C LEU A 127 -3.14 -8.48 2.10
N VAL A 128 -3.75 -8.28 0.94
CA VAL A 128 -3.37 -8.96 -0.30
C VAL A 128 -2.20 -8.26 -1.00
N GLN A 129 -2.17 -6.93 -0.98
CA GLN A 129 -1.19 -6.15 -1.73
C GLN A 129 0.22 -6.24 -1.13
N ILE A 130 0.36 -6.28 0.20
CA ILE A 130 1.67 -6.33 0.86
C ILE A 130 2.43 -7.62 0.52
N PRO A 131 1.87 -8.84 0.71
CA PRO A 131 2.58 -10.08 0.43
C PRO A 131 2.94 -10.23 -1.05
N LEU A 132 1.99 -9.90 -1.95
CA LEU A 132 2.18 -9.95 -3.39
C LEU A 132 3.34 -9.07 -3.87
N TRP A 133 3.46 -7.90 -3.26
CA TRP A 133 4.54 -6.98 -3.57
C TRP A 133 5.88 -7.45 -3.00
N ILE A 134 5.89 -8.01 -1.78
CA ILE A 134 7.11 -8.59 -1.17
C ILE A 134 7.60 -9.73 -2.05
N SER A 135 6.70 -10.61 -2.51
CA SER A 135 7.07 -11.76 -3.33
C SER A 135 7.64 -11.34 -4.69
N LEU A 136 7.01 -10.38 -5.37
CA LEU A 136 7.49 -9.87 -6.66
C LEU A 136 8.84 -9.15 -6.52
N SER A 137 8.99 -8.34 -5.47
CA SER A 137 10.23 -7.63 -5.16
C SER A 137 11.40 -8.58 -4.91
N MET A 138 11.15 -9.62 -4.12
CA MET A 138 12.17 -10.62 -3.80
C MET A 138 12.48 -11.53 -4.99
N SER A 139 11.48 -11.80 -5.83
CA SER A 139 11.64 -12.56 -7.09
C SER A 139 12.60 -11.86 -8.04
N ILE A 140 12.35 -10.58 -8.36
CA ILE A 140 13.23 -9.78 -9.23
C ILE A 140 14.63 -9.69 -8.63
N ARG A 141 14.73 -9.49 -7.30
CA ARG A 141 16.01 -9.48 -6.60
C ARG A 141 16.78 -10.80 -6.77
N ASN A 142 16.10 -11.93 -6.62
CA ASN A 142 16.74 -13.22 -6.78
C ASN A 142 17.27 -13.40 -8.21
N LEU A 143 16.55 -12.94 -9.23
CA LEU A 143 17.00 -12.95 -10.64
C LEU A 143 18.24 -12.06 -10.86
N CYS A 144 18.26 -10.85 -10.29
CA CYS A 144 19.42 -9.94 -10.41
C CYS A 144 20.68 -10.43 -9.66
N TYR A 145 20.56 -11.29 -8.66
CA TYR A 145 21.70 -11.78 -7.86
C TYR A 145 22.03 -13.27 -8.05
N MET A 146 21.40 -13.94 -9.03
CA MET A 146 21.57 -15.38 -9.27
C MET A 146 21.28 -16.22 -8.01
N LEU A 147 20.23 -15.87 -7.26
CA LEU A 147 19.80 -16.56 -6.04
C LEU A 147 18.57 -17.44 -6.31
N PRO A 148 18.36 -18.53 -5.54
CA PRO A 148 19.20 -19.05 -4.45
C PRO A 148 20.36 -19.95 -4.90
N LYS A 149 20.33 -20.44 -6.16
CA LYS A 149 21.36 -21.28 -6.76
C LYS A 149 21.97 -20.59 -7.98
N GLN A 150 23.29 -20.62 -8.05
CA GLN A 150 24.07 -20.05 -9.16
C GLN A 150 24.22 -21.09 -10.28
N ASP A 151 23.11 -21.42 -10.91
CA ASP A 151 23.07 -22.37 -12.02
C ASP A 151 23.37 -21.68 -13.35
N ALA A 152 23.68 -22.45 -14.41
CA ALA A 152 23.94 -21.90 -15.74
C ALA A 152 22.79 -21.02 -16.27
N ASN A 153 21.54 -21.38 -15.96
CA ASN A 153 20.36 -20.60 -16.31
C ASN A 153 20.28 -19.27 -15.54
N ALA A 154 20.71 -19.24 -14.28
CA ALA A 154 20.75 -18.00 -13.51
C ALA A 154 21.79 -17.02 -14.07
N TYR A 155 22.89 -17.55 -14.61
CA TYR A 155 23.91 -16.74 -15.27
C TYR A 155 23.42 -16.14 -16.59
N THR A 156 22.70 -16.90 -17.42
CA THR A 156 22.15 -16.39 -18.68
C THR A 156 21.15 -15.27 -18.44
N ILE A 157 20.21 -15.46 -17.51
CA ILE A 157 19.24 -14.43 -17.12
C ILE A 157 19.96 -13.16 -16.63
N TYR A 158 20.99 -13.31 -15.79
CA TYR A 158 21.74 -12.15 -15.31
C TYR A 158 22.45 -11.40 -16.44
N GLN A 159 22.99 -12.09 -17.45
CA GLN A 159 23.57 -11.44 -18.63
C GLN A 159 22.50 -10.65 -19.39
N GLU A 160 21.31 -11.23 -19.59
CA GLU A 160 20.19 -10.53 -20.23
C GLU A 160 19.80 -9.26 -19.45
N PHE A 161 19.76 -9.30 -18.12
CA PHE A 161 19.52 -8.12 -17.28
C PHE A 161 20.61 -7.05 -17.37
N ILE A 162 21.86 -7.41 -17.70
CA ILE A 162 22.94 -6.45 -17.92
C ILE A 162 22.84 -5.83 -19.31
N THR A 163 22.53 -6.64 -20.32
CA THR A 163 22.47 -6.20 -21.72
C THR A 163 21.20 -5.44 -22.03
N ASP A 164 20.11 -5.77 -21.33
CA ASP A 164 18.87 -5.05 -21.45
C ASP A 164 19.00 -3.70 -20.76
N GLY A 165 18.59 -2.66 -21.50
CA GLY A 165 18.52 -1.30 -21.03
C GLY A 165 17.20 -0.65 -21.42
N PHE A 166 16.76 0.33 -20.62
CA PHE A 166 15.56 1.12 -20.89
C PHE A 166 15.91 2.62 -20.92
N LEU A 167 15.71 3.25 -22.07
CA LEU A 167 15.99 4.68 -22.33
C LEU A 167 17.43 5.08 -21.94
N TRP A 168 17.61 5.64 -20.73
CA TRP A 168 18.89 6.10 -20.18
C TRP A 168 19.55 5.07 -19.25
N VAL A 169 18.83 4.00 -18.87
CA VAL A 169 19.34 2.92 -18.04
C VAL A 169 19.92 1.86 -18.95
N THR A 170 21.24 1.77 -19.06
CA THR A 170 21.91 0.79 -19.93
C THR A 170 22.13 -0.56 -19.25
N ASN A 171 21.91 -0.65 -17.94
CA ASN A 171 22.06 -1.88 -17.16
C ASN A 171 20.99 -1.89 -16.05
N LEU A 172 20.06 -2.84 -16.10
CA LEU A 172 18.98 -2.94 -15.12
C LEU A 172 19.44 -3.38 -13.72
N THR A 173 20.63 -3.97 -13.60
CA THR A 173 21.17 -4.44 -12.31
C THR A 173 21.74 -3.32 -11.45
N VAL A 174 21.99 -2.14 -12.06
CA VAL A 174 22.54 -0.96 -11.39
C VAL A 174 21.43 0.03 -11.07
N ALA A 175 21.40 0.53 -9.84
CA ALA A 175 20.45 1.55 -9.44
C ALA A 175 20.78 2.92 -10.06
N ASP A 176 19.79 3.60 -10.65
CA ASP A 176 19.90 4.97 -11.13
C ASP A 176 19.85 5.97 -9.96
N PRO A 177 20.90 6.79 -9.76
CA PRO A 177 20.94 7.75 -8.66
C PRO A 177 20.08 9.00 -8.87
N PHE A 178 19.68 9.35 -10.10
CA PHE A 178 19.07 10.66 -10.38
C PHE A 178 17.67 10.60 -10.99
N VAL A 179 17.48 9.99 -12.15
CA VAL A 179 16.23 10.20 -12.93
C VAL A 179 15.08 9.40 -12.34
N LEU A 180 15.28 8.11 -12.05
CA LEU A 180 14.23 7.24 -11.49
C LEU A 180 13.72 7.68 -10.11
N PRO A 181 14.57 8.02 -9.12
CA PRO A 181 14.08 8.47 -7.81
C PRO A 181 13.28 9.78 -7.87
N ILE A 182 13.71 10.73 -8.73
CA ILE A 182 13.02 12.01 -8.91
C ILE A 182 11.68 11.79 -9.61
N ALA A 183 11.66 11.04 -10.70
CA ALA A 183 10.42 10.72 -11.41
C ALA A 183 9.42 10.01 -10.51
N MET A 184 9.87 9.00 -9.74
CA MET A 184 9.02 8.29 -8.79
C MET A 184 8.48 9.20 -7.68
N GLY A 185 9.31 10.12 -7.17
CA GLY A 185 8.90 11.15 -6.23
C GLY A 185 7.80 12.07 -6.79
N LEU A 186 7.97 12.53 -8.03
CA LEU A 186 7.00 13.38 -8.72
C LEU A 186 5.68 12.64 -8.99
N PHE A 187 5.73 11.38 -9.45
CA PHE A 187 4.52 10.57 -9.65
C PHE A 187 3.78 10.35 -8.32
N ASN A 188 4.49 10.03 -7.24
CA ASN A 188 3.87 9.87 -5.93
C ASN A 188 3.22 11.17 -5.45
N LEU A 189 3.87 12.32 -5.65
CA LEU A 189 3.31 13.62 -5.31
C LEU A 189 2.06 13.94 -6.15
N ALA A 190 2.11 13.68 -7.45
CA ALA A 190 0.96 13.84 -8.34
C ALA A 190 -0.21 12.96 -7.90
N ILE A 191 0.03 11.71 -7.52
CA ILE A 191 -1.01 10.82 -7.00
C ILE A 191 -1.62 11.39 -5.71
N ILE A 192 -0.80 11.89 -4.77
CA ILE A 192 -1.31 12.53 -3.55
C ILE A 192 -2.20 13.73 -3.89
N GLU A 193 -1.79 14.56 -4.86
CA GLU A 193 -2.56 15.75 -5.25
C GLU A 193 -3.86 15.41 -5.95
N ILE A 194 -3.85 14.47 -6.89
CA ILE A 194 -5.06 13.97 -7.56
C ILE A 194 -6.03 13.39 -6.52
N ASN A 195 -5.53 12.62 -5.55
CA ASN A 195 -6.36 12.08 -4.47
C ASN A 195 -6.85 13.12 -3.48
N TYR A 196 -6.14 14.24 -3.34
CA TYR A 196 -6.59 15.37 -2.53
C TYR A 196 -7.70 16.15 -3.25
N MET A 197 -7.54 16.39 -4.56
CA MET A 197 -8.50 17.12 -5.40
C MET A 197 -9.78 16.34 -5.69
N SER A 198 -9.70 15.02 -5.89
CA SER A 198 -10.86 14.15 -6.16
C SER A 198 -11.80 13.97 -4.95
N ARG A 199 -11.66 14.78 -3.89
CA ARG A 199 -12.44 14.67 -2.65
C ARG A 199 -13.63 15.62 -2.67
N ILE A 200 -14.78 15.07 -2.30
CA ILE A 200 -16.08 15.77 -2.30
C ILE A 200 -16.38 16.40 -0.91
N LYS A 201 -15.74 15.92 0.16
CA LYS A 201 -15.98 16.40 1.54
C LYS A 201 -14.77 17.09 2.16
N GLU A 202 -15.05 18.06 3.03
CA GLU A 202 -14.04 18.76 3.82
C GLU A 202 -13.30 17.81 4.77
N LEU A 203 -11.99 17.97 4.86
CA LEU A 203 -11.13 17.17 5.72
C LEU A 203 -11.28 17.62 7.18
N THR A 204 -11.28 16.64 8.09
CA THR A 204 -11.00 16.91 9.50
C THR A 204 -9.58 17.47 9.61
N LYS A 205 -9.35 18.47 10.48
CA LYS A 205 -8.02 19.09 10.68
C LYS A 205 -6.90 18.06 10.82
N TRP A 206 -7.14 16.96 11.52
CA TRP A 206 -6.22 15.83 11.63
C TRP A 206 -5.84 15.19 10.30
N LYS A 207 -6.81 14.94 9.42
CA LYS A 207 -6.55 14.36 8.10
C LYS A 207 -5.75 15.32 7.23
N GLN A 208 -6.01 16.62 7.33
CA GLN A 208 -5.28 17.65 6.60
C GLN A 208 -3.81 17.76 7.07
N TYR A 209 -3.57 17.76 8.39
CA TYR A 209 -2.21 17.69 8.95
C TYR A 209 -1.47 16.44 8.50
N LEU A 210 -2.16 15.30 8.49
CA LEU A 210 -1.63 14.04 7.97
C LEU A 210 -1.20 14.23 6.50
N THR A 211 -2.06 14.76 5.63
CA THR A 211 -1.70 14.99 4.21
C THR A 211 -0.46 15.85 4.04
N TYR A 212 -0.34 16.96 4.78
CA TYR A 212 0.85 17.82 4.71
C TYR A 212 2.10 17.11 5.21
N PHE A 213 2.01 16.35 6.31
CA PHE A 213 3.12 15.54 6.80
C PHE A 213 3.61 14.57 5.73
N PHE A 214 2.70 13.87 5.05
CA PHE A 214 3.08 12.91 4.01
C PHE A 214 3.62 13.58 2.75
N ARG A 215 3.15 14.77 2.36
CA ARG A 215 3.78 15.55 1.28
C ARG A 215 5.24 15.87 1.58
N ILE A 216 5.49 16.38 2.79
CA ILE A 216 6.86 16.70 3.26
C ILE A 216 7.69 15.41 3.33
N PHE A 217 7.11 14.32 3.82
CA PHE A 217 7.76 13.01 3.87
C PHE A 217 8.15 12.52 2.48
N THR A 218 7.25 12.52 1.50
CA THR A 218 7.55 12.11 0.12
C THR A 218 8.70 12.92 -0.47
N ILE A 219 8.67 14.24 -0.30
CA ILE A 219 9.73 15.13 -0.78
C ILE A 219 11.06 14.85 -0.07
N GLY A 220 11.03 14.65 1.26
CA GLY A 220 12.22 14.32 2.05
C GLY A 220 12.82 12.94 1.74
N MET A 221 12.02 11.99 1.25
CA MET A 221 12.50 10.67 0.86
C MET A 221 13.25 10.67 -0.48
N ILE A 222 13.02 11.64 -1.37
CA ILE A 222 13.72 11.75 -2.66
C ILE A 222 15.24 11.88 -2.48
N PRO A 223 15.77 12.85 -1.71
CA PRO A 223 17.22 12.96 -1.51
C PRO A 223 17.76 11.75 -0.74
N ILE A 224 17.00 11.16 0.18
CA ILE A 224 17.43 9.91 0.86
C ILE A 224 17.59 8.78 -0.16
N ALA A 225 16.67 8.64 -1.11
CA ALA A 225 16.78 7.65 -2.19
C ALA A 225 17.98 7.91 -3.11
N MET A 226 18.38 9.17 -3.30
CA MET A 226 19.56 9.57 -4.08
C MET A 226 20.89 9.37 -3.32
N TYR A 227 20.91 9.66 -2.02
CA TYR A 227 22.12 9.62 -1.17
C TYR A 227 22.46 8.23 -0.62
N VAL A 228 21.53 7.26 -0.68
CA VAL A 228 21.86 5.87 -0.35
C VAL A 228 22.83 5.35 -1.42
N PRO A 229 24.11 5.13 -1.11
CA PRO A 229 25.11 4.76 -2.10
C PRO A 229 24.72 3.44 -2.75
N SER A 230 24.79 3.39 -4.08
CA SER A 230 24.61 2.21 -4.96
C SER A 230 25.44 0.98 -4.55
N VAL A 231 26.38 1.12 -3.61
CA VAL A 231 27.21 0.04 -3.05
C VAL A 231 26.48 -0.80 -1.99
N SER A 232 25.38 -0.32 -1.41
CA SER A 232 24.59 -1.04 -0.39
C SER A 232 23.44 -1.86 -0.99
N CYS A 233 23.73 -2.61 -2.05
CA CYS A 233 22.81 -3.47 -2.81
C CYS A 233 22.02 -4.51 -1.97
N GLU A 234 22.37 -4.70 -0.70
CA GLU A 234 21.62 -5.51 0.26
C GLU A 234 20.38 -4.82 0.86
N LYS A 235 20.33 -3.48 0.89
CA LYS A 235 19.31 -2.69 1.63
C LYS A 235 18.52 -1.70 0.77
N ILE A 236 18.89 -1.52 -0.50
CA ILE A 236 18.35 -0.49 -1.41
C ILE A 236 16.92 -0.79 -1.85
N PHE A 237 16.61 -2.05 -2.20
CA PHE A 237 15.24 -2.40 -2.58
C PHE A 237 14.33 -2.28 -1.37
N TYR A 238 14.60 -2.96 -0.25
CA TYR A 238 13.74 -2.94 0.93
C TYR A 238 13.36 -1.54 1.46
N LYS A 239 14.21 -0.51 1.35
CA LYS A 239 13.88 0.87 1.79
C LYS A 239 13.11 1.69 0.75
N ASN A 240 13.50 1.71 -0.53
CA ASN A 240 12.72 2.36 -1.61
C ASN A 240 11.37 1.69 -1.80
N SER A 241 11.37 0.38 -1.63
CA SER A 241 10.22 -0.47 -1.71
C SER A 241 9.35 -0.28 -0.44
N LEU A 242 9.90 -0.13 0.78
CA LEU A 242 9.12 0.29 1.97
C LEU A 242 8.50 1.68 1.83
N ILE A 243 9.15 2.60 1.12
CA ILE A 243 8.65 3.97 0.88
C ILE A 243 7.46 3.93 -0.07
N ILE A 244 7.53 3.12 -1.13
CA ILE A 244 6.42 2.86 -2.05
C ILE A 244 5.30 2.09 -1.33
N VAL A 245 5.63 1.19 -0.42
CA VAL A 245 4.66 0.47 0.43
C VAL A 245 4.01 1.43 1.42
N CYS A 246 4.76 2.26 2.14
CA CYS A 246 4.20 3.29 3.01
C CYS A 246 3.38 4.31 2.22
N LEU A 247 3.78 4.67 1.00
CA LEU A 247 3.06 5.63 0.15
C LEU A 247 1.84 5.02 -0.51
N CYS A 248 1.88 3.78 -1.01
CA CYS A 248 0.72 3.07 -1.54
C CYS A 248 -0.24 2.70 -0.42
N ILE A 249 0.25 2.18 0.71
CA ILE A 249 -0.54 1.99 1.93
C ILE A 249 -1.09 3.33 2.40
N TYR A 250 -0.37 4.44 2.29
CA TYR A 250 -0.87 5.75 2.70
C TYR A 250 -1.91 6.33 1.75
N ILE A 251 -1.67 6.34 0.43
CA ILE A 251 -2.65 6.73 -0.59
C ILE A 251 -3.93 5.93 -0.41
N TYR A 252 -3.79 4.66 -0.06
CA TYR A 252 -4.91 3.73 0.11
C TYR A 252 -5.57 3.80 1.49
N ILE A 253 -4.81 3.99 2.59
CA ILE A 253 -5.31 4.30 3.94
C ILE A 253 -6.03 5.66 3.92
N PHE A 254 -5.52 6.62 3.18
CA PHE A 254 -6.12 7.94 2.99
C PHE A 254 -7.36 7.87 2.10
N TYR A 255 -7.46 6.88 1.19
CA TYR A 255 -8.69 6.49 0.48
C TYR A 255 -9.68 5.74 1.39
N ILE A 256 -9.18 4.93 2.34
CA ILE A 256 -9.93 4.15 3.34
C ILE A 256 -10.50 5.04 4.45
N PHE A 257 -9.87 6.18 4.75
CA PHE A 257 -10.39 7.15 5.70
C PHE A 257 -11.12 8.31 5.02
N ILE A 258 -11.59 8.16 3.78
CA ILE A 258 -12.73 8.94 3.28
C ILE A 258 -14.00 8.37 3.89
#